data_AF-A0A533RQX0-F1
#
_entry.id   AF-A0A533RQX0-F1
#
_cell.length_a   1.000
_cell.length_b   1.000
_cell.length_c   1.000
_cell.angle_alpha   90.00
_cell.angle_beta   90.00
_cell.angle_gamma   90.00
#
_symmetry.space_group_name_H-M   'P 1'
#
loop_
_entity.id
_entity.type
_entity.pdbx_description
1 polymer ?
#
loop_
_entity_poly.entity_id
_entity_poly.type
_entity_poly.pdbx_seq_one_letter_code
_entity_poly.pdbx_strand_id
1 'polypeptide(L)'
;MSGRARTLTWLSTWGLLIIIAFMIVCLPLIWALHLSRQLTLLLQFALTYIGPLGVAVCATWYVGLGQTSTREGRRFWVLLASAHTALLLADVYWLYYTVSADFRGPRFGSFVSVLQAVGVVVMITAMAQLTSTGWRSGVVRLRFYLDLAAAIIVAWLGVYLYWTLPYLAPLAGREVSGYGAGYIVIGGTFVLFALPPFIRWSGYRWRRWERLIGAAVVVFGAGVMLEPVWLRSVVVGEAHRAGWYTLMLGCGFWAVIAAALSRIAEGSSGQLLEPWPPLVDAPVTLRRWYALIVAAALLVTAAPVLAHDDSTLDQVVLTVGMLLTVVLVARSWLLAYERVVAERRITTDRVTGAWSSR
;
A
#
# COMPACT_ATOMS: atom_id res chain seq x y z
N MET A 1 -29.46 -2.42 -20.84
CA MET A 1 -29.07 -2.47 -19.40
C MET A 1 -30.31 -2.75 -18.57
N SER A 2 -30.25 -3.69 -17.63
CA SER A 2 -31.38 -3.97 -16.71
C SER A 2 -31.59 -2.82 -15.71
N GLY A 3 -32.80 -2.69 -15.17
CA GLY A 3 -33.12 -1.65 -14.17
C GLY A 3 -32.19 -1.70 -12.95
N ARG A 4 -31.84 -2.91 -12.49
CA ARG A 4 -30.93 -3.18 -11.37
C ARG A 4 -29.51 -2.65 -11.58
N ALA A 5 -28.98 -2.73 -12.81
CA ALA A 5 -27.69 -2.13 -13.13
C ALA A 5 -27.76 -0.60 -13.07
N ARG A 6 -28.87 -0.01 -13.54
CA ARG A 6 -29.08 1.45 -13.56
C ARG A 6 -29.17 2.01 -12.12
N THR A 7 -29.96 1.39 -11.23
CA THR A 7 -30.04 1.78 -9.82
C THR A 7 -28.72 1.58 -9.07
N LEU A 8 -27.94 0.53 -9.34
CA LEU A 8 -26.65 0.34 -8.68
C LEU A 8 -25.58 1.34 -9.14
N THR A 9 -25.52 1.72 -10.43
CA THR A 9 -24.67 2.86 -10.84
C THR A 9 -25.13 4.19 -10.23
N TRP A 10 -26.44 4.38 -10.07
CA TRP A 10 -26.98 5.57 -9.41
C TRP A 10 -26.53 5.59 -7.94
N LEU A 11 -26.69 4.48 -7.21
CA LEU A 11 -26.20 4.30 -5.84
C LEU A 11 -24.69 4.46 -5.70
N SER A 12 -23.87 4.07 -6.68
CA SER A 12 -22.41 4.33 -6.60
C SER A 12 -22.08 5.81 -6.71
N THR A 13 -22.76 6.56 -7.58
CA THR A 13 -22.52 8.01 -7.75
C THR A 13 -23.10 8.80 -6.58
N TRP A 14 -24.33 8.51 -6.17
CA TRP A 14 -24.98 9.16 -5.03
C TRP A 14 -24.37 8.76 -3.71
N GLY A 15 -23.87 7.53 -3.56
CA GLY A 15 -23.03 7.15 -2.43
C GLY A 15 -21.82 8.09 -2.33
N LEU A 16 -21.07 8.25 -3.42
CA LEU A 16 -19.90 9.15 -3.47
C LEU A 16 -20.27 10.62 -3.14
N LEU A 17 -21.43 11.11 -3.60
CA LEU A 17 -21.93 12.44 -3.24
C LEU A 17 -22.39 12.55 -1.78
N ILE A 18 -23.08 11.55 -1.25
CA ILE A 18 -23.49 11.48 0.17
C ILE A 18 -22.26 11.41 1.07
N ILE A 19 -21.20 10.72 0.65
CA ILE A 19 -19.91 10.64 1.34
C ILE A 19 -19.22 12.01 1.36
N ILE A 20 -19.14 12.69 0.21
CA ILE A 20 -18.57 14.04 0.12
C ILE A 20 -19.39 15.01 0.98
N ALA A 21 -20.72 14.93 0.93
CA ALA A 21 -21.61 15.73 1.78
C ALA A 21 -21.43 15.40 3.27
N PHE A 22 -21.33 14.13 3.65
CA PHE A 22 -21.08 13.69 5.03
C PHE A 22 -19.73 14.22 5.54
N MET A 23 -18.67 14.16 4.74
CA MET A 23 -17.37 14.76 5.09
C MET A 23 -17.47 16.28 5.26
N ILE A 24 -18.11 16.96 4.30
CA ILE A 24 -18.29 18.43 4.31
C ILE A 24 -19.22 18.91 5.44
N VAL A 25 -20.16 18.10 5.91
CA VAL A 25 -21.10 18.45 6.99
C VAL A 25 -20.58 18.04 8.36
N CYS A 26 -20.10 16.80 8.52
CA CYS A 26 -19.65 16.30 9.81
C CYS A 26 -18.38 16.98 10.30
N LEU A 27 -17.44 17.37 9.42
CA LEU A 27 -16.25 18.11 9.86
C LEU A 27 -16.64 19.45 10.53
N PRO A 28 -17.33 20.40 9.88
CA PRO A 28 -17.82 21.62 10.54
C PRO A 28 -18.72 21.37 11.76
N LEU A 29 -19.57 20.32 11.73
CA LEU A 29 -20.42 19.98 12.87
C LEU A 29 -19.58 19.59 14.10
N ILE A 30 -18.54 18.77 13.93
CA ILE A 30 -17.61 18.39 15.00
C ILE A 30 -16.89 19.61 15.58
N TRP A 31 -16.50 20.58 14.75
CA TRP A 31 -15.95 21.86 15.20
C TRP A 31 -16.98 22.72 15.94
N ALA A 32 -18.24 22.73 15.51
CA ALA A 32 -19.32 23.49 16.14
C ALA A 32 -19.79 22.94 17.51
N LEU A 33 -19.47 21.68 17.83
CA LEU A 33 -19.84 21.06 19.11
C LEU A 33 -19.01 21.53 20.32
N HIS A 34 -18.04 22.44 20.14
CA HIS A 34 -17.20 23.02 21.21
C HIS A 34 -16.52 21.97 22.12
N LEU A 35 -16.22 20.80 21.56
CA LEU A 35 -15.61 19.68 22.26
C LEU A 35 -14.15 20.00 22.63
N SER A 36 -13.59 19.28 23.62
CA SER A 36 -12.16 19.37 23.90
C SER A 36 -11.35 18.95 22.68
N ARG A 37 -10.20 19.59 22.41
CA ARG A 37 -9.38 19.32 21.21
C ARG A 37 -9.06 17.83 21.02
N GLN A 38 -8.85 17.10 22.11
CA GLN A 38 -8.62 15.66 22.12
C GLN A 38 -9.85 14.88 21.64
N LEU A 39 -11.05 15.21 22.14
CA LEU A 39 -12.29 14.58 21.73
C LEU A 39 -12.65 14.92 20.27
N THR A 40 -12.39 16.16 19.82
CA THR A 40 -12.51 16.59 18.42
C THR A 40 -11.66 15.71 17.50
N LEU A 41 -10.38 15.50 17.84
CA LEU A 41 -9.45 14.66 17.08
C LEU A 41 -9.88 13.19 17.04
N LEU A 42 -10.28 12.63 18.19
CA LEU A 42 -10.76 11.25 18.29
C LEU A 42 -12.03 11.02 17.47
N LEU A 43 -13.00 11.93 17.57
CA LEU A 43 -14.27 11.85 16.83
C LEU A 43 -14.04 12.04 15.32
N GLN A 44 -13.13 12.94 14.94
CA GLN A 44 -12.71 13.10 13.54
C GLN A 44 -12.03 11.82 13.01
N PHE A 45 -11.09 11.21 13.75
CA PHE A 45 -10.45 9.96 13.35
C PHE A 45 -11.46 8.81 13.23
N ALA A 46 -12.37 8.67 14.20
CA ALA A 46 -13.42 7.65 14.18
C ALA A 46 -14.36 7.79 12.97
N LEU A 47 -14.85 9.01 12.69
CA LEU A 47 -15.84 9.24 11.63
C LEU A 47 -15.24 9.37 10.23
N THR A 48 -14.05 9.97 10.09
CA THR A 48 -13.44 10.19 8.77
C THR A 48 -12.56 9.03 8.30
N TYR A 49 -12.09 8.17 9.21
CA TYR A 49 -11.17 7.08 8.86
C TYR A 49 -11.69 5.69 9.28
N ILE A 50 -11.93 5.45 10.58
CA ILE A 50 -12.34 4.11 11.08
C ILE A 50 -13.71 3.67 10.53
N GLY A 51 -14.71 4.56 10.52
CA GLY A 51 -16.04 4.28 9.99
C GLY A 51 -16.00 3.83 8.52
N PRO A 52 -15.41 4.63 7.61
CA PRO A 52 -15.18 4.24 6.22
C PRO A 52 -14.39 2.93 6.06
N LEU A 53 -13.35 2.70 6.87
CA LEU A 53 -12.61 1.44 6.89
C LEU A 53 -13.51 0.24 7.26
N GLY A 54 -14.34 0.37 8.30
CA GLY A 54 -15.31 -0.66 8.70
C GLY A 54 -16.30 -1.01 7.58
N VAL A 55 -16.82 0.01 6.88
CA VAL A 55 -17.70 -0.21 5.71
C VAL A 55 -16.94 -0.87 4.55
N ALA A 56 -15.67 -0.49 4.33
CA ALA A 56 -14.82 -1.09 3.30
C ALA A 56 -14.50 -2.57 3.58
N VAL A 57 -14.26 -2.94 4.85
CA VAL A 57 -14.14 -4.34 5.29
C VAL A 57 -15.39 -5.13 4.91
N CYS A 58 -16.58 -4.67 5.31
CA CYS A 58 -17.84 -5.33 5.00
C CYS A 58 -18.09 -5.46 3.48
N ALA A 59 -17.85 -4.38 2.72
CA ALA A 59 -18.05 -4.37 1.27
C ALA A 59 -17.08 -5.30 0.52
N THR A 60 -15.81 -5.32 0.91
CA THR A 60 -14.78 -6.19 0.30
C THR A 60 -15.00 -7.66 0.62
N TRP A 61 -15.38 -8.00 1.86
CA TRP A 61 -15.78 -9.36 2.24
C TRP A 61 -17.01 -9.83 1.46
N TYR A 62 -18.05 -8.99 1.31
CA TYR A 62 -19.24 -9.34 0.54
C TYR A 62 -18.91 -9.67 -0.93
N VAL A 63 -18.04 -8.88 -1.57
CA VAL A 63 -17.61 -9.14 -2.95
C VAL A 63 -16.75 -10.40 -3.05
N GLY A 64 -15.81 -10.59 -2.13
CA GLY A 64 -14.94 -11.76 -2.07
C GLY A 64 -15.71 -13.07 -1.89
N LEU A 65 -16.65 -13.12 -0.96
CA LEU A 65 -17.42 -14.33 -0.66
C LEU A 65 -18.53 -14.60 -1.68
N GLY A 66 -19.25 -13.56 -2.13
CA GLY A 66 -20.52 -13.73 -2.87
C GLY A 66 -20.55 -13.34 -4.35
N GLN A 67 -19.69 -12.41 -4.82
CA GLN A 67 -19.90 -11.72 -6.12
C GLN A 67 -18.78 -11.95 -7.15
N THR A 68 -17.95 -12.96 -6.92
CA THR A 68 -16.84 -13.33 -7.81
C THR A 68 -16.95 -14.79 -8.25
N SER A 69 -17.08 -14.98 -9.56
CA SER A 69 -17.11 -16.29 -10.23
C SER A 69 -15.70 -16.78 -10.61
N THR A 70 -14.73 -15.88 -10.81
CA THR A 70 -13.33 -16.26 -11.07
C THR A 70 -12.56 -16.46 -9.76
N ARG A 71 -11.74 -17.52 -9.70
CA ARG A 71 -10.88 -17.83 -8.53
C ARG A 71 -9.89 -16.71 -8.21
N GLU A 72 -9.39 -16.04 -9.24
CA GLU A 72 -8.43 -14.93 -9.13
C GLU A 72 -9.11 -13.65 -8.59
N GLY A 73 -10.29 -13.31 -9.12
CA GLY A 73 -11.10 -12.22 -8.57
C GLY A 73 -11.46 -12.46 -7.10
N ARG A 74 -11.91 -13.67 -6.75
CA ARG A 74 -12.19 -14.05 -5.37
C ARG A 74 -10.98 -13.85 -4.45
N ARG A 75 -9.81 -14.34 -4.87
CA ARG A 75 -8.55 -14.20 -4.11
C ARG A 75 -8.17 -12.74 -3.91
N PHE A 76 -8.26 -11.91 -4.94
CA PHE A 76 -7.98 -10.47 -4.83
C PHE A 76 -8.87 -9.81 -3.77
N TRP A 77 -10.19 -9.97 -3.87
CA TRP A 77 -11.13 -9.33 -2.94
C TRP A 77 -11.04 -9.87 -1.52
N VAL A 78 -10.77 -11.17 -1.32
CA VAL A 78 -10.52 -11.75 0.01
C VAL A 78 -9.22 -11.24 0.63
N LEU A 79 -8.12 -11.16 -0.13
CA LEU A 79 -6.88 -10.56 0.38
C LEU A 79 -7.08 -9.08 0.74
N LEU A 80 -7.76 -8.32 -0.12
CA LEU A 80 -8.08 -6.93 0.14
C LEU A 80 -8.94 -6.76 1.42
N ALA A 81 -9.92 -7.65 1.62
CA ALA A 81 -10.75 -7.66 2.83
C ALA A 81 -9.95 -8.03 4.08
N SER A 82 -9.06 -9.03 4.00
CA SER A 82 -8.16 -9.41 5.09
C SER A 82 -7.19 -8.28 5.46
N ALA A 83 -6.65 -7.56 4.47
CA ALA A 83 -5.80 -6.39 4.69
C ALA A 83 -6.53 -5.28 5.46
N HIS A 84 -7.72 -4.89 5.00
CA HIS A 84 -8.56 -3.91 5.69
C HIS A 84 -9.00 -4.38 7.09
N THR A 85 -9.23 -5.69 7.28
CA THR A 85 -9.60 -6.24 8.59
C THR A 85 -8.44 -6.12 9.58
N ALA A 86 -7.21 -6.41 9.16
CA ALA A 86 -6.02 -6.25 10.00
C ALA A 86 -5.78 -4.78 10.38
N LEU A 87 -5.91 -3.85 9.42
CA LEU A 87 -5.84 -2.40 9.68
C LEU A 87 -6.93 -1.95 10.65
N LEU A 88 -8.19 -2.35 10.42
CA LEU A 88 -9.33 -1.98 11.27
C LEU A 88 -9.12 -2.45 12.72
N LEU A 89 -8.66 -3.68 12.93
CA LEU A 89 -8.38 -4.20 14.27
C LEU A 89 -7.24 -3.44 14.95
N ALA A 90 -6.20 -3.07 14.20
CA ALA A 90 -5.08 -2.29 14.72
C ALA A 90 -5.53 -0.88 15.15
N ASP A 91 -6.31 -0.20 14.30
CA ASP A 91 -6.69 1.20 14.50
C ASP A 91 -7.86 1.35 15.49
N VAL A 92 -8.75 0.35 15.61
CA VAL A 92 -9.75 0.26 16.69
C VAL A 92 -9.06 0.00 18.03
N TYR A 93 -8.04 -0.88 18.09
CA TYR A 93 -7.25 -1.04 19.31
C TYR A 93 -6.46 0.23 19.66
N TRP A 94 -5.87 0.90 18.66
CA TRP A 94 -5.19 2.19 18.85
C TRP A 94 -6.16 3.23 19.43
N LEU A 95 -7.34 3.39 18.85
CA LEU A 95 -8.39 4.29 19.37
C LEU A 95 -8.77 3.94 20.81
N TYR A 96 -9.02 2.66 21.09
CA TYR A 96 -9.33 2.18 22.44
C TYR A 96 -8.23 2.54 23.43
N TYR A 97 -6.97 2.28 23.09
CA TYR A 97 -5.81 2.56 23.95
C TYR A 97 -5.64 4.07 24.20
N THR A 98 -5.81 4.88 23.16
CA THR A 98 -5.74 6.35 23.23
C THR A 98 -6.85 6.96 24.09
N VAL A 99 -8.01 6.29 24.20
CA VAL A 99 -9.13 6.69 25.08
C VAL A 99 -8.99 6.16 26.51
N SER A 100 -8.42 4.96 26.70
CA SER A 100 -8.49 4.22 27.97
C SER A 100 -7.18 4.14 28.77
N ALA A 101 -6.02 4.35 28.15
CA ALA A 101 -4.71 4.12 28.77
C ALA A 101 -3.77 5.33 28.66
N ASP A 102 -3.37 5.72 27.44
CA ASP A 102 -2.50 6.87 27.20
C ASP A 102 -2.85 7.51 25.84
N PHE A 103 -3.15 8.81 25.86
CA PHE A 103 -3.50 9.60 24.67
C PHE A 103 -2.35 9.67 23.62
N ARG A 104 -1.13 9.27 23.98
CA ARG A 104 -0.01 9.12 23.04
C ARG A 104 -0.11 7.86 22.17
N GLY A 105 -1.05 6.96 22.48
CA GLY A 105 -1.19 5.66 21.83
C GLY A 105 -0.24 4.60 22.40
N PRO A 106 -0.37 3.33 21.97
CA PRO A 106 0.47 2.24 22.43
C PRO A 106 1.91 2.40 21.93
N ARG A 107 2.87 1.88 22.70
CA ARG A 107 4.31 1.92 22.35
C ARG A 107 4.57 1.27 20.98
N PHE A 108 5.61 1.76 20.29
CA PHE A 108 6.12 1.14 19.07
C PHE A 108 6.57 -0.31 19.36
N GLY A 109 6.37 -1.21 18.40
CA GLY A 109 6.57 -2.65 18.59
C GLY A 109 5.44 -3.38 19.33
N SER A 110 4.39 -2.66 19.72
CA SER A 110 3.15 -3.30 20.20
C SER A 110 2.44 -4.11 19.10
N PHE A 111 1.47 -4.92 19.51
CA PHE A 111 0.60 -5.70 18.64
C PHE A 111 -0.07 -4.89 17.51
N VAL A 112 -0.31 -3.59 17.71
CA VAL A 112 -0.81 -2.67 16.67
C VAL A 112 0.15 -2.57 15.49
N SER A 113 1.44 -2.36 15.75
CA SER A 113 2.47 -2.27 14.71
C SER A 113 2.57 -3.57 13.90
N VAL A 114 2.41 -4.72 14.57
CA VAL A 114 2.38 -6.04 13.93
C VAL A 114 1.14 -6.18 13.02
N LEU A 115 -0.06 -5.82 13.50
CA LEU A 115 -1.28 -5.87 12.69
C LEU A 115 -1.24 -4.90 11.50
N GLN A 116 -0.72 -3.68 11.68
CA GLN A 116 -0.53 -2.72 10.58
C GLN A 116 0.45 -3.27 9.54
N ALA A 117 1.60 -3.80 9.96
CA ALA A 117 2.55 -4.44 9.06
C ALA A 117 1.93 -5.62 8.29
N VAL A 118 1.18 -6.51 8.97
CA VAL A 118 0.44 -7.61 8.33
C VAL A 118 -0.60 -7.08 7.34
N GLY A 119 -1.39 -6.07 7.71
CA GLY A 119 -2.37 -5.44 6.84
C GLY A 119 -1.75 -4.89 5.57
N VAL A 120 -0.60 -4.21 5.68
CA VAL A 120 0.16 -3.69 4.54
C VAL A 120 0.75 -4.85 3.69
N VAL A 121 1.39 -5.87 4.28
CA VAL A 121 1.87 -7.07 3.53
C VAL A 121 0.73 -7.70 2.72
N VAL A 122 -0.44 -7.89 3.34
CA VAL A 122 -1.60 -8.50 2.69
C VAL A 122 -2.19 -7.58 1.62
N MET A 123 -2.22 -6.26 1.85
CA MET A 123 -2.66 -5.25 0.86
C MET A 123 -1.81 -5.32 -0.41
N ILE A 124 -0.48 -5.32 -0.27
CA ILE A 124 0.39 -5.45 -1.44
C ILE A 124 0.29 -6.84 -2.08
N THR A 125 0.08 -7.89 -1.29
CA THR A 125 -0.20 -9.23 -1.83
C THR A 125 -1.49 -9.25 -2.67
N ALA A 126 -2.52 -8.51 -2.26
CA ALA A 126 -3.74 -8.29 -3.04
C ALA A 126 -3.43 -7.52 -4.34
N MET A 127 -2.73 -6.39 -4.27
CA MET A 127 -2.35 -5.62 -5.48
C MET A 127 -1.48 -6.43 -6.43
N ALA A 128 -0.61 -7.31 -5.92
CA ALA A 128 0.15 -8.26 -6.73
C ALA A 128 -0.74 -9.35 -7.39
N GLN A 129 -1.94 -9.68 -6.88
CA GLN A 129 -2.87 -10.55 -7.60
C GLN A 129 -3.45 -9.89 -8.87
N LEU A 130 -3.48 -8.55 -8.97
CA LEU A 130 -3.99 -7.82 -10.14
C LEU A 130 -3.03 -7.84 -11.36
N THR A 131 -2.15 -8.85 -11.52
CA THR A 131 -0.98 -8.75 -12.42
C THR A 131 -0.54 -10.08 -13.13
N SER A 132 -1.22 -10.52 -14.21
CA SER A 132 -0.92 -11.79 -14.98
C SER A 132 -1.03 -11.63 -16.54
N THR A 133 -0.60 -12.50 -17.49
CA THR A 133 0.15 -13.80 -17.55
C THR A 133 1.28 -13.73 -18.64
N GLY A 134 2.32 -14.61 -18.68
CA GLY A 134 3.43 -14.53 -19.70
C GLY A 134 4.83 -15.12 -19.33
N TRP A 135 5.80 -15.10 -20.28
CA TRP A 135 6.96 -16.04 -20.33
C TRP A 135 8.38 -15.38 -20.38
N ARG A 136 9.14 -15.29 -19.26
CA ARG A 136 10.62 -15.03 -19.27
C ARG A 136 11.35 -15.81 -18.16
N SER A 137 12.67 -16.01 -18.28
CA SER A 137 13.51 -16.82 -17.36
C SER A 137 13.60 -16.28 -15.92
N GLY A 138 13.95 -17.11 -14.94
CA GLY A 138 13.97 -16.76 -13.50
C GLY A 138 14.93 -15.66 -13.08
N VAL A 139 16.08 -15.58 -13.75
CA VAL A 139 17.24 -14.78 -13.33
C VAL A 139 17.00 -13.28 -13.59
N VAL A 140 16.55 -12.94 -14.81
CA VAL A 140 16.16 -11.58 -15.22
C VAL A 140 15.14 -10.95 -14.27
N ARG A 141 14.28 -11.79 -13.66
CA ARG A 141 13.24 -11.35 -12.72
C ARG A 141 13.86 -10.97 -11.38
N LEU A 142 14.65 -11.89 -10.79
CA LEU A 142 15.32 -11.66 -9.52
C LEU A 142 16.24 -10.44 -9.58
N ARG A 143 16.90 -10.19 -10.72
CA ARG A 143 17.69 -8.99 -10.98
C ARG A 143 16.88 -7.69 -10.85
N PHE A 144 15.81 -7.52 -11.63
CA PHE A 144 14.95 -6.32 -11.56
C PHE A 144 14.40 -6.09 -10.14
N TYR A 145 14.13 -7.17 -9.43
CA TYR A 145 13.62 -7.12 -8.07
C TYR A 145 14.66 -6.68 -7.04
N LEU A 146 15.92 -7.03 -7.25
CA LEU A 146 17.04 -6.48 -6.48
C LEU A 146 17.32 -5.02 -6.87
N ASP A 147 17.15 -4.64 -8.14
CA ASP A 147 17.17 -3.23 -8.57
C ASP A 147 16.07 -2.41 -7.85
N LEU A 148 14.83 -2.93 -7.78
CA LEU A 148 13.71 -2.27 -7.09
C LEU A 148 13.91 -2.21 -5.56
N ALA A 149 14.39 -3.31 -4.94
CA ALA A 149 14.70 -3.33 -3.51
C ALA A 149 15.82 -2.33 -3.17
N ALA A 150 16.88 -2.26 -3.98
CA ALA A 150 17.93 -1.27 -3.82
C ALA A 150 17.39 0.16 -3.97
N ALA A 151 16.54 0.43 -4.96
CA ALA A 151 15.92 1.74 -5.15
C ALA A 151 15.04 2.15 -3.94
N ILE A 152 14.25 1.22 -3.39
CA ILE A 152 13.45 1.45 -2.18
C ILE A 152 14.35 1.73 -0.96
N ILE A 153 15.43 0.96 -0.77
CA ILE A 153 16.38 1.17 0.34
C ILE A 153 17.09 2.52 0.22
N VAL A 154 17.56 2.89 -0.97
CA VAL A 154 18.20 4.20 -1.21
C VAL A 154 17.20 5.34 -1.01
N ALA A 155 15.96 5.21 -1.49
CA ALA A 155 14.91 6.19 -1.25
C ALA A 155 14.61 6.33 0.25
N TRP A 156 14.51 5.21 0.99
CA TRP A 156 14.31 5.23 2.44
C TRP A 156 15.45 5.91 3.17
N LEU A 157 16.71 5.59 2.84
CA LEU A 157 17.88 6.20 3.46
C LEU A 157 17.94 7.70 3.19
N GLY A 158 17.64 8.12 1.97
CA GLY A 158 17.56 9.54 1.58
C GLY A 158 16.47 10.29 2.35
N VAL A 159 15.24 9.74 2.38
CA VAL A 159 14.12 10.33 3.13
C VAL A 159 14.39 10.36 4.63
N TYR A 160 15.00 9.31 5.18
CA TYR A 160 15.38 9.24 6.59
C TYR A 160 16.40 10.31 6.94
N LEU A 161 17.59 10.29 6.33
CA LEU A 161 18.68 11.18 6.70
C LEU A 161 18.40 12.66 6.41
N TYR A 162 17.77 12.97 5.26
CA TYR A 162 17.59 14.35 4.82
C TYR A 162 16.23 14.96 5.15
N TRP A 163 15.24 14.18 5.60
CA TRP A 163 13.93 14.72 5.97
C TRP A 163 13.41 14.23 7.32
N THR A 164 13.11 12.94 7.51
CA THR A 164 12.37 12.54 8.72
C THR A 164 13.22 12.52 9.98
N LEU A 165 14.53 12.24 9.89
CA LEU A 165 15.46 12.32 11.02
C LEU A 165 15.52 13.75 11.60
N PRO A 166 15.84 14.82 10.84
CA PRO A 166 15.79 16.18 11.40
C PRO A 166 14.37 16.66 11.74
N TYR A 167 13.32 16.12 11.11
CA TYR A 167 11.93 16.56 11.32
C TYR A 167 11.23 15.94 12.53
N LEU A 168 11.54 14.68 12.89
CA LEU A 168 10.89 13.94 13.98
C LEU A 168 11.82 13.57 15.15
N ALA A 169 13.12 13.33 14.93
CA ALA A 169 13.98 12.81 15.99
C ALA A 169 14.10 13.70 17.23
N PRO A 170 14.12 15.05 17.13
CA PRO A 170 14.10 15.93 18.30
C PRO A 170 12.81 15.88 19.13
N LEU A 171 11.73 15.29 18.60
CA LEU A 171 10.39 15.30 19.21
C LEU A 171 9.93 13.91 19.65
N ALA A 172 10.22 12.89 18.85
CA ALA A 172 9.71 11.52 19.01
C ALA A 172 10.81 10.44 18.94
N GLY A 173 12.08 10.83 18.80
CA GLY A 173 13.21 9.89 18.71
C GLY A 173 13.50 9.38 17.29
N ARG A 174 14.67 8.74 17.17
CA ARG A 174 15.24 8.30 15.87
C ARG A 174 14.47 7.14 15.25
N GLU A 175 13.95 6.23 16.07
CA GLU A 175 13.09 5.12 15.62
C GLU A 175 11.87 5.64 14.86
N VAL A 176 11.11 6.56 15.47
CA VAL A 176 9.89 7.18 14.88
C VAL A 176 10.21 7.93 13.58
N SER A 177 11.40 8.51 13.47
CA SER A 177 11.90 9.07 12.21
C SER A 177 12.08 8.00 11.13
N GLY A 178 12.61 6.84 11.48
CA GLY A 178 12.80 5.69 10.59
C GLY A 178 11.48 5.10 10.10
N TYR A 179 10.49 4.96 11.00
CA TYR A 179 9.12 4.62 10.62
C TYR A 179 8.56 5.65 9.64
N GLY A 180 8.63 6.95 9.95
CA GLY A 180 8.12 8.00 9.09
C GLY A 180 8.69 7.97 7.66
N ALA A 181 9.98 7.68 7.52
CA ALA A 181 10.61 7.46 6.21
C ALA A 181 10.03 6.24 5.49
N GLY A 182 9.71 5.18 6.22
CA GLY A 182 9.01 4.01 5.72
C GLY A 182 7.65 4.32 5.12
N TYR A 183 6.81 5.06 5.86
CA TYR A 183 5.49 5.49 5.38
C TYR A 183 5.59 6.33 4.10
N ILE A 184 6.52 7.30 4.03
CA ILE A 184 6.74 8.09 2.81
C ILE A 184 7.12 7.22 1.62
N VAL A 185 8.05 6.27 1.78
CA VAL A 185 8.51 5.43 0.66
C VAL A 185 7.44 4.42 0.25
N ILE A 186 6.71 3.81 1.19
CA ILE A 186 5.59 2.90 0.89
C ILE A 186 4.45 3.65 0.19
N GLY A 187 4.05 4.81 0.72
CA GLY A 187 3.01 5.65 0.13
C GLY A 187 3.40 6.18 -1.25
N GLY A 188 4.64 6.64 -1.41
CA GLY A 188 5.21 7.06 -2.70
C GLY A 188 5.28 5.91 -3.69
N THR A 189 5.58 4.69 -3.23
CA THR A 189 5.52 3.48 -4.07
C THR A 189 4.08 3.22 -4.52
N PHE A 190 3.08 3.30 -3.64
CA PHE A 190 1.68 3.17 -4.04
C PHE A 190 1.26 4.20 -5.09
N VAL A 191 1.61 5.48 -4.90
CA VAL A 191 1.34 6.53 -5.89
C VAL A 191 2.03 6.22 -7.21
N LEU A 192 3.35 6.01 -7.23
CA LEU A 192 4.12 5.79 -8.46
C LEU A 192 3.68 4.55 -9.25
N PHE A 193 3.30 3.47 -8.58
CA PHE A 193 2.78 2.28 -9.26
C PHE A 193 1.33 2.47 -9.72
N ALA A 194 0.50 3.25 -9.03
CA ALA A 194 -0.92 3.43 -9.36
C ALA A 194 -1.25 4.62 -10.28
N LEU A 195 -0.30 5.54 -10.52
CA LEU A 195 -0.46 6.71 -11.40
C LEU A 195 -0.50 6.42 -12.92
N PRO A 196 0.33 5.50 -13.49
CA PRO A 196 0.40 5.29 -14.95
C PRO A 196 -0.93 4.93 -15.67
N PRO A 197 -1.87 4.16 -15.06
CA PRO A 197 -3.22 3.96 -15.61
C PRO A 197 -3.96 5.26 -15.95
N PHE A 198 -3.77 6.31 -15.14
CA PHE A 198 -4.44 7.60 -15.29
C PHE A 198 -3.77 8.48 -16.35
N ILE A 199 -2.44 8.38 -16.49
CA ILE A 199 -1.66 9.11 -17.50
C ILE A 199 -1.92 8.56 -18.91
N ARG A 200 -2.12 7.25 -19.05
CA ARG A 200 -2.40 6.56 -20.33
C ARG A 200 -3.83 6.01 -20.40
N TRP A 201 -4.82 6.85 -20.06
CA TRP A 201 -6.24 6.49 -19.95
C TRP A 201 -6.85 5.78 -21.17
N SER A 202 -6.34 6.04 -22.38
CA SER A 202 -6.80 5.43 -23.63
C SER A 202 -6.19 4.05 -23.94
N GLY A 203 -5.09 3.67 -23.29
CA GLY A 203 -4.35 2.44 -23.59
C GLY A 203 -4.84 1.18 -22.87
N TYR A 204 -5.67 1.32 -21.83
CA TYR A 204 -6.05 0.22 -20.93
C TYR A 204 -7.57 0.10 -20.82
N ARG A 205 -8.08 -1.14 -20.86
CA ARG A 205 -9.52 -1.45 -20.90
C ARG A 205 -10.14 -1.67 -19.52
N TRP A 206 -9.44 -1.22 -18.48
CA TRP A 206 -9.86 -1.22 -17.09
C TRP A 206 -11.32 -0.84 -16.89
N ARG A 207 -12.02 -1.65 -16.11
CA ARG A 207 -13.41 -1.44 -15.68
C ARG A 207 -13.52 -0.27 -14.72
N ARG A 208 -14.75 0.14 -14.44
CA ARG A 208 -15.03 1.24 -13.49
C ARG A 208 -14.48 0.93 -12.10
N TRP A 209 -14.70 -0.29 -11.61
CA TRP A 209 -14.21 -0.68 -10.28
C TRP A 209 -12.69 -0.85 -10.23
N GLU A 210 -12.03 -1.33 -11.29
CA GLU A 210 -10.57 -1.45 -11.36
C GLU A 210 -9.91 -0.06 -11.30
N ARG A 211 -10.47 0.93 -12.02
CA ARG A 211 -10.05 2.35 -11.91
C ARG A 211 -10.28 2.93 -10.52
N LEU A 212 -11.38 2.57 -9.86
CA LEU A 212 -11.68 3.03 -8.49
C LEU A 212 -10.72 2.41 -7.46
N ILE A 213 -10.29 1.16 -7.62
CA ILE A 213 -9.18 0.57 -6.85
C ILE A 213 -7.86 1.31 -7.15
N GLY A 214 -7.57 1.63 -8.42
CA GLY A 214 -6.43 2.48 -8.80
C GLY A 214 -6.44 3.83 -8.08
N ALA A 215 -7.57 4.52 -8.07
CA ALA A 215 -7.73 5.81 -7.40
C ALA A 215 -7.61 5.66 -5.87
N ALA A 216 -8.19 4.60 -5.30
CA ALA A 216 -8.05 4.27 -3.88
C ALA A 216 -6.58 4.09 -3.49
N VAL A 217 -5.78 3.35 -4.28
CA VAL A 217 -4.36 3.13 -4.00
C VAL A 217 -3.54 4.43 -4.14
N VAL A 218 -3.82 5.29 -5.12
CA VAL A 218 -3.16 6.62 -5.22
C VAL A 218 -3.49 7.48 -4.01
N VAL A 219 -4.78 7.61 -3.67
CA VAL A 219 -5.25 8.49 -2.59
C VAL A 219 -4.82 7.98 -1.21
N PHE A 220 -4.91 6.66 -0.99
CA PHE A 220 -4.37 6.02 0.21
C PHE A 220 -2.85 6.18 0.30
N GLY A 221 -2.12 5.95 -0.80
CA GLY A 221 -0.67 6.16 -0.86
C GLY A 221 -0.25 7.59 -0.52
N ALA A 222 -0.95 8.60 -1.07
CA ALA A 222 -0.75 10.00 -0.72
C ALA A 222 -1.05 10.29 0.76
N GLY A 223 -2.12 9.70 1.32
CA GLY A 223 -2.43 9.79 2.75
C GLY A 223 -1.33 9.19 3.64
N VAL A 224 -0.84 7.99 3.30
CA VAL A 224 0.28 7.31 3.99
C VAL A 224 1.54 8.18 3.97
N MET A 225 1.83 8.92 2.89
CA MET A 225 2.97 9.86 2.86
C MET A 225 2.84 11.04 3.84
N LEU A 226 1.63 11.37 4.31
CA LEU A 226 1.39 12.42 5.30
C LEU A 226 1.55 11.95 6.75
N GLU A 227 1.76 10.65 6.99
CA GLU A 227 1.93 10.08 8.35
C GLU A 227 2.97 10.84 9.20
N PRO A 228 4.16 11.24 8.71
CA PRO A 228 5.14 11.96 9.53
C PRO A 228 4.66 13.35 9.95
N VAL A 229 3.86 14.00 9.10
CA VAL A 229 3.24 15.31 9.39
C VAL A 229 2.11 15.13 10.40
N TRP A 230 1.32 14.07 10.28
CA TRP A 230 0.29 13.70 11.26
C TRP A 230 0.91 13.38 12.62
N LEU A 231 1.91 12.49 12.69
CA LEU A 231 2.65 12.14 13.92
C LEU A 231 3.22 13.38 14.62
N ARG A 232 3.90 14.27 13.89
CA ARG A 232 4.38 15.54 14.46
C ARG A 232 3.23 16.38 15.01
N SER A 233 2.11 16.47 14.29
CA SER A 233 0.94 17.24 14.73
C SER A 233 0.32 16.69 16.01
N VAL A 234 0.33 15.37 16.22
CA VAL A 234 -0.12 14.73 17.48
C VAL A 234 0.86 15.07 18.62
N VAL A 235 2.17 14.93 18.41
CA VAL A 235 3.20 15.18 19.43
C VAL A 235 3.27 16.66 19.84
N VAL A 236 3.09 17.59 18.90
CA VAL A 236 3.16 19.05 19.15
C VAL A 236 1.79 19.65 19.50
N GLY A 237 0.68 18.92 19.28
CA GLY A 237 -0.69 19.39 19.55
C GLY A 237 -1.32 20.26 18.45
N GLU A 238 -0.79 20.23 17.23
CA GLU A 238 -1.25 21.00 16.06
C GLU A 238 -2.44 20.33 15.34
N ALA A 239 -3.57 20.18 16.04
CA ALA A 239 -4.75 19.43 15.57
C ALA A 239 -5.21 19.68 14.11
N HIS A 240 -5.02 20.90 13.59
CA HIS A 240 -5.45 21.29 12.25
C HIS A 240 -4.76 20.52 11.11
N ARG A 241 -3.51 20.07 11.32
CA ARG A 241 -2.75 19.31 10.29
C ARG A 241 -3.16 17.85 10.23
N ALA A 242 -3.65 17.29 11.34
CA ALA A 242 -4.07 15.89 11.41
C ALA A 242 -5.24 15.56 10.47
N GLY A 243 -6.12 16.53 10.21
CA GLY A 243 -7.36 16.29 9.47
C GLY A 243 -7.20 15.96 7.98
N TRP A 244 -6.14 16.44 7.33
CA TRP A 244 -5.88 16.13 5.91
C TRP A 244 -5.45 14.68 5.71
N TYR A 245 -4.68 14.14 6.65
CA TYR A 245 -4.26 12.74 6.66
C TYR A 245 -5.48 11.80 6.78
N THR A 246 -6.34 12.01 7.80
CA THR A 246 -7.50 11.14 8.01
C THR A 246 -8.51 11.24 6.87
N LEU A 247 -8.68 12.45 6.30
CA LEU A 247 -9.51 12.69 5.12
C LEU A 247 -8.98 11.93 3.88
N MET A 248 -7.67 11.99 3.60
CA MET A 248 -7.10 11.26 2.46
C MET A 248 -7.29 9.75 2.60
N LEU A 249 -6.95 9.17 3.75
CA LEU A 249 -7.13 7.74 3.97
C LEU A 249 -8.61 7.32 3.89
N GLY A 250 -9.51 8.11 4.50
CA GLY A 250 -10.96 7.92 4.39
C GLY A 250 -11.48 7.95 2.95
N CYS A 251 -11.05 8.93 2.15
CA CYS A 251 -11.35 9.00 0.72
C CYS A 251 -10.85 7.77 -0.06
N GLY A 252 -9.70 7.21 0.32
CA GLY A 252 -9.19 5.94 -0.21
C GLY A 252 -10.17 4.79 0.02
N PHE A 253 -10.65 4.60 1.26
CA PHE A 253 -11.61 3.54 1.57
C PHE A 253 -12.99 3.77 0.94
N TRP A 254 -13.43 5.03 0.81
CA TRP A 254 -14.65 5.34 0.06
C TRP A 254 -14.54 5.00 -1.43
N ALA A 255 -13.37 5.19 -2.04
CA ALA A 255 -13.12 4.70 -3.40
C ALA A 255 -13.12 3.16 -3.48
N VAL A 256 -12.62 2.44 -2.46
CA VAL A 256 -12.78 0.97 -2.35
C VAL A 256 -14.25 0.56 -2.25
N ILE A 257 -15.06 1.26 -1.44
CA ILE A 257 -16.50 0.98 -1.30
C ILE A 257 -17.23 1.22 -2.63
N ALA A 258 -16.93 2.33 -3.32
CA ALA A 258 -17.46 2.60 -4.66
C ALA A 258 -17.03 1.51 -5.68
N ALA A 259 -15.78 1.03 -5.60
CA ALA A 259 -15.31 -0.09 -6.41
C ALA A 259 -16.10 -1.38 -6.12
N ALA A 260 -16.30 -1.72 -4.84
CA ALA A 260 -17.07 -2.89 -4.43
C ALA A 260 -18.52 -2.80 -4.92
N LEU A 261 -19.20 -1.66 -4.73
CA LEU A 261 -20.55 -1.41 -5.24
C LEU A 261 -20.62 -1.52 -6.77
N SER A 262 -19.64 -0.94 -7.49
CA SER A 262 -19.55 -1.07 -8.94
C SER A 262 -19.31 -2.53 -9.38
N ARG A 263 -18.56 -3.33 -8.61
CA ARG A 263 -18.37 -4.75 -8.89
C ARG A 263 -19.64 -5.57 -8.64
N ILE A 264 -20.39 -5.27 -7.58
CA ILE A 264 -21.72 -5.86 -7.32
C ILE A 264 -22.68 -5.53 -8.47
N ALA A 265 -22.63 -4.30 -9.00
CA ALA A 265 -23.44 -3.86 -10.14
C ALA A 265 -23.13 -4.60 -11.45
N GLU A 266 -21.86 -4.93 -11.70
CA GLU A 266 -21.43 -5.75 -12.85
C GLU A 266 -21.79 -7.25 -12.70
N GLY A 267 -22.08 -7.71 -11.48
CA GLY A 267 -22.41 -9.09 -11.17
C GLY A 267 -21.27 -10.09 -11.42
N SER A 268 -21.61 -11.37 -11.41
CA SER A 268 -20.69 -12.51 -11.51
C SER A 268 -20.14 -12.77 -12.94
N SER A 269 -19.80 -11.70 -13.68
CA SER A 269 -19.09 -11.82 -14.95
C SER A 269 -17.81 -12.65 -14.78
N GLY A 270 -17.75 -13.81 -15.44
CA GLY A 270 -16.66 -14.79 -15.37
C GLY A 270 -15.38 -14.37 -16.10
N GLN A 271 -15.19 -13.07 -16.28
CA GLN A 271 -14.05 -12.49 -16.97
C GLN A 271 -12.88 -12.29 -15.99
N LEU A 272 -11.68 -12.42 -16.53
CA LEU A 272 -10.44 -12.26 -15.76
C LEU A 272 -10.19 -10.79 -15.41
N LEU A 273 -9.39 -10.60 -14.36
CA LEU A 273 -8.84 -9.31 -13.94
C LEU A 273 -7.91 -8.75 -15.03
N GLU A 274 -8.02 -7.46 -15.35
CA GLU A 274 -7.02 -6.85 -16.24
C GLU A 274 -5.71 -6.56 -15.49
N PRO A 275 -4.54 -6.86 -16.09
CA PRO A 275 -3.25 -6.63 -15.45
C PRO A 275 -2.95 -5.14 -15.28
N TRP A 276 -2.20 -4.82 -14.23
CA TRP A 276 -1.83 -3.44 -13.92
C TRP A 276 -0.93 -2.78 -15.00
N PRO A 277 -1.29 -1.60 -15.55
CA PRO A 277 -0.66 -0.86 -16.64
C PRO A 277 0.88 -0.80 -16.73
N PRO A 278 1.64 -0.35 -15.71
CA PRO A 278 3.11 -0.31 -15.77
C PRO A 278 3.75 -1.72 -15.83
N LEU A 279 2.97 -2.78 -15.68
CA LEU A 279 3.41 -4.16 -15.76
C LEU A 279 2.95 -4.88 -17.03
N VAL A 280 2.21 -4.24 -17.94
CA VAL A 280 1.73 -4.87 -19.18
C VAL A 280 2.91 -5.35 -20.06
N ASP A 281 3.97 -4.55 -20.16
CA ASP A 281 5.22 -4.92 -20.85
C ASP A 281 6.20 -5.71 -19.95
N ALA A 282 5.88 -5.89 -18.66
CA ALA A 282 6.75 -6.54 -17.69
C ALA A 282 6.51 -8.06 -17.63
N PRO A 283 7.58 -8.89 -17.58
CA PRO A 283 7.43 -10.35 -17.53
C PRO A 283 6.73 -10.84 -16.26
N VAL A 284 6.10 -12.01 -16.30
CA VAL A 284 4.98 -12.29 -15.39
C VAL A 284 5.34 -12.91 -14.05
N THR A 285 6.51 -13.50 -13.95
CA THR A 285 7.08 -13.85 -12.65
C THR A 285 7.92 -12.70 -12.08
N LEU A 286 8.05 -11.58 -12.81
CA LEU A 286 8.39 -10.24 -12.31
C LEU A 286 7.12 -9.53 -11.73
N ARG A 287 6.01 -10.26 -11.62
CA ARG A 287 4.78 -9.84 -10.94
C ARG A 287 4.50 -10.62 -9.62
N ARG A 288 5.10 -11.81 -9.44
CA ARG A 288 4.87 -12.68 -8.25
C ARG A 288 5.68 -12.33 -6.99
N TRP A 289 6.88 -11.75 -7.13
CA TRP A 289 7.69 -11.33 -5.98
C TRP A 289 7.48 -9.86 -5.60
N TYR A 290 6.54 -9.14 -6.23
CA TYR A 290 6.19 -7.78 -5.79
C TYR A 290 5.74 -7.79 -4.32
N ALA A 291 4.93 -8.78 -3.93
CA ALA A 291 4.58 -9.07 -2.55
C ALA A 291 5.80 -9.39 -1.65
N LEU A 292 6.84 -10.04 -2.18
CA LEU A 292 8.02 -10.46 -1.42
C LEU A 292 9.06 -9.34 -1.28
N ILE A 293 9.11 -8.41 -2.23
CA ILE A 293 9.98 -7.20 -2.19
C ILE A 293 9.35 -6.12 -1.36
N VAL A 294 8.03 -5.97 -1.38
CA VAL A 294 7.37 -5.07 -0.44
C VAL A 294 7.29 -5.72 0.94
N ALA A 295 7.28 -7.05 1.08
CA ALA A 295 7.59 -7.70 2.35
C ALA A 295 9.05 -7.46 2.79
N ALA A 296 10.02 -7.41 1.86
CA ALA A 296 11.41 -7.03 2.16
C ALA A 296 11.55 -5.54 2.52
N ALA A 297 10.80 -4.65 1.85
CA ALA A 297 10.69 -3.23 2.19
C ALA A 297 10.02 -3.05 3.55
N LEU A 298 8.99 -3.85 3.85
CA LEU A 298 8.34 -3.90 5.15
C LEU A 298 9.28 -4.44 6.22
N LEU A 299 10.16 -5.40 5.90
CA LEU A 299 11.26 -5.84 6.77
C LEU A 299 12.29 -4.72 7.00
N VAL A 300 12.60 -3.89 5.99
CA VAL A 300 13.45 -2.70 6.13
C VAL A 300 12.78 -1.63 7.00
N THR A 301 11.47 -1.39 6.84
CA THR A 301 10.71 -0.45 7.70
C THR A 301 10.34 -1.03 9.07
N ALA A 302 10.42 -2.35 9.24
CA ALA A 302 10.21 -3.06 10.50
C ALA A 302 11.52 -3.38 11.23
N ALA A 303 12.69 -3.22 10.59
CA ALA A 303 13.98 -3.35 11.27
C ALA A 303 14.11 -2.38 12.46
N PRO A 304 13.62 -1.11 12.40
CA PRO A 304 13.49 -0.24 13.56
C PRO A 304 12.52 -0.72 14.65
N VAL A 305 11.58 -1.65 14.33
CA VAL A 305 10.72 -2.30 15.34
C VAL A 305 11.50 -3.38 16.11
N LEU A 306 12.32 -4.14 15.38
CA LEU A 306 13.04 -5.29 15.92
C LEU A 306 14.32 -4.88 16.65
N ALA A 307 14.85 -3.69 16.38
CA ALA A 307 16.02 -3.10 17.02
C ALA A 307 15.64 -2.29 18.28
N HIS A 308 14.93 -2.91 19.22
CA HIS A 308 14.49 -2.26 20.45
C HIS A 308 15.64 -2.06 21.47
N ASP A 309 15.44 -1.09 22.36
CA ASP A 309 16.20 -0.72 23.57
C ASP A 309 17.57 0.00 23.48
N ASP A 310 18.40 -0.13 22.43
CA ASP A 310 19.70 0.63 22.43
C ASP A 310 20.33 0.89 21.04
N SER A 311 19.53 0.95 19.97
CA SER A 311 20.07 1.07 18.61
C SER A 311 20.62 2.47 18.29
N THR A 312 21.95 2.60 18.27
CA THR A 312 22.61 3.82 17.79
C THR A 312 22.27 4.08 16.31
N LEU A 313 22.43 5.33 15.85
CA LEU A 313 22.23 5.69 14.44
C LEU A 313 23.03 4.75 13.52
N ASP A 314 24.23 4.39 13.97
CA ASP A 314 25.14 3.48 13.27
C ASP A 314 24.52 2.09 13.10
N GLN A 315 23.84 1.52 14.10
CA GLN A 315 23.20 0.20 13.98
C GLN A 315 22.06 0.19 12.94
N VAL A 316 21.23 1.25 12.90
CA VAL A 316 20.15 1.37 11.91
C VAL A 316 20.73 1.53 10.51
N VAL A 317 21.70 2.44 10.34
CA VAL A 317 22.38 2.68 9.05
C VAL A 317 23.18 1.44 8.59
N LEU A 318 23.81 0.72 9.51
CA LEU A 318 24.59 -0.49 9.24
C LEU A 318 23.69 -1.69 8.91
N THR A 319 22.53 -1.84 9.57
CA THR A 319 21.53 -2.87 9.21
C THR A 319 20.97 -2.61 7.81
N VAL A 320 20.58 -1.37 7.52
CA VAL A 320 20.07 -0.99 6.18
C VAL A 320 21.18 -1.09 5.12
N GLY A 321 22.41 -0.72 5.46
CA GLY A 321 23.60 -0.87 4.61
C GLY A 321 23.99 -2.32 4.34
N MET A 322 23.86 -3.21 5.32
CA MET A 322 24.02 -4.66 5.16
C MET A 322 22.94 -5.23 4.23
N LEU A 323 21.68 -4.85 4.41
CA LEU A 323 20.59 -5.27 3.53
C LEU A 323 20.81 -4.78 2.09
N LEU A 324 21.24 -3.53 1.90
CA LEU A 324 21.62 -3.01 0.58
C LEU A 324 22.81 -3.80 -0.01
N THR A 325 23.83 -4.11 0.80
CA THR A 325 25.00 -4.88 0.37
C THR A 325 24.61 -6.28 -0.08
N VAL A 326 23.79 -7.00 0.69
CA VAL A 326 23.26 -8.33 0.31
C VAL A 326 22.49 -8.26 -1.00
N VAL A 327 21.64 -7.22 -1.18
CA VAL A 327 20.87 -7.00 -2.42
C VAL A 327 21.81 -6.75 -3.62
N LEU A 328 22.84 -5.91 -3.47
CA LEU A 328 23.81 -5.59 -4.52
C LEU A 328 24.75 -6.75 -4.86
N VAL A 329 25.15 -7.55 -3.87
CA VAL A 329 25.97 -8.76 -4.06
C VAL A 329 25.16 -9.84 -4.78
N ALA A 330 23.93 -10.12 -4.34
CA ALA A 330 23.03 -11.06 -5.02
C ALA A 330 22.79 -10.64 -6.47
N ARG A 331 22.58 -9.34 -6.72
CA ARG A 331 22.42 -8.77 -8.07
C ARG A 331 23.66 -9.00 -8.93
N SER A 332 24.85 -8.72 -8.39
CA SER A 332 26.12 -8.88 -9.10
C SER A 332 26.44 -10.34 -9.41
N TRP A 333 26.11 -11.25 -8.51
CA TRP A 333 26.22 -12.70 -8.74
C TRP A 333 25.28 -13.18 -9.86
N LEU A 334 24.02 -12.70 -9.89
CA LEU A 334 23.08 -13.02 -10.96
C LEU A 334 23.55 -12.49 -12.33
N LEU A 335 24.14 -11.29 -12.38
CA LEU A 335 24.75 -10.75 -13.59
C LEU A 335 25.88 -11.65 -14.13
N ALA A 336 26.74 -12.15 -13.24
CA ALA A 336 27.80 -13.09 -13.61
C ALA A 336 27.22 -14.42 -14.11
N TYR A 337 26.18 -14.94 -13.44
CA TYR A 337 25.49 -16.16 -13.87
C TYR A 337 24.81 -15.99 -15.25
N GLU A 338 24.16 -14.86 -15.54
CA GLU A 338 23.57 -14.57 -16.86
C GLU A 338 24.64 -14.61 -17.97
N ARG A 339 25.83 -14.04 -17.72
CA ARG A 339 26.96 -14.07 -18.67
C ARG A 339 27.45 -15.49 -18.93
N VAL A 340 27.75 -16.26 -17.87
CA VAL A 340 28.23 -17.64 -18.00
C VAL A 340 27.21 -18.53 -18.73
N VAL A 341 25.91 -18.35 -18.49
CA VAL A 341 24.86 -19.12 -19.20
C VAL A 341 24.73 -18.69 -20.67
N ALA A 342 24.89 -17.40 -20.99
CA ALA A 342 24.89 -16.92 -22.37
C ALA A 342 26.12 -17.43 -23.15
N GLU A 343 27.32 -17.34 -22.54
CA GLU A 343 28.57 -17.85 -23.11
C GLU A 343 28.52 -19.36 -23.35
N ARG A 344 27.93 -20.14 -22.43
CA ARG A 344 27.68 -21.58 -22.62
C ARG A 344 26.74 -21.88 -23.79
N ARG A 345 25.68 -21.09 -23.99
CA ARG A 345 24.78 -21.25 -25.16
C ARG A 345 25.50 -20.96 -26.48
N ILE A 346 26.25 -19.86 -26.53
CA ILE A 346 27.04 -19.47 -27.72
C ILE A 346 28.09 -20.53 -28.06
N THR A 347 28.68 -21.19 -27.06
CA THR A 347 29.64 -22.28 -27.31
C THR A 347 28.99 -23.59 -27.74
N THR A 348 27.78 -23.92 -27.28
CA THR A 348 27.04 -25.09 -27.79
C THR A 348 26.52 -24.91 -29.22
N ASP A 349 26.08 -23.70 -29.61
CA ASP A 349 25.55 -23.45 -30.97
C ASP A 349 26.63 -23.40 -32.07
N ARG A 350 27.91 -23.27 -31.70
CA ARG A 350 29.03 -23.33 -32.65
C ARG A 350 29.22 -24.69 -33.31
N VAL A 351 28.67 -25.76 -32.74
CA VAL A 351 28.73 -27.12 -33.33
C VAL A 351 27.65 -27.34 -34.39
N THR A 352 26.52 -26.63 -34.28
CA THR A 352 25.35 -26.74 -35.17
C THR A 352 25.30 -25.63 -36.23
N GLY A 353 25.91 -24.47 -35.99
CA GLY A 353 25.97 -23.35 -36.95
C GLY A 353 24.63 -22.67 -37.24
N ALA A 354 23.54 -23.14 -36.63
CA ALA A 354 22.18 -22.65 -36.86
C ALA A 354 21.88 -21.44 -35.98
N TRP A 355 21.66 -20.28 -36.60
CA TRP A 355 21.08 -19.13 -35.91
C TRP A 355 19.62 -19.42 -35.54
N SER A 356 19.40 -19.96 -34.35
CA SER A 356 18.08 -20.13 -33.75
C SER A 356 17.48 -18.77 -33.37
N SER A 357 16.82 -18.10 -34.32
CA SER A 357 15.97 -16.93 -34.03
C SER A 357 14.67 -17.36 -33.35
N ARG A 358 14.53 -17.03 -32.06
CA ARG A 358 13.27 -17.05 -31.29
C ARG A 358 13.24 -15.88 -30.30
#